data_AF-A0A372L956-F1
#
_entry.id   AF-A0A372L956-F1
#
_cell.length_a   1.000
_cell.length_b   1.000
_cell.length_c   1.000
_cell.angle_alpha   90.00
_cell.angle_beta   90.00
_cell.angle_gamma   90.00
#
_symmetry.space_group_name_H-M   'P 1'
#
loop_
_entity.id
_entity.type
_entity.pdbx_description
1 polymer ?
#
loop_
_entity_poly.entity_id
_entity_poly.type
_entity_poly.pdbx_seq_one_letter_code
_entity_poly.pdbx_strand_id
1 'polypeptide(L)' 'MDNEVIMKFRNKGIKIEKTKSRHEVFSTLYQSDPSLLGLQSASSADRLSMIQIDEQKMNEL' A
#
# COMPACT_ATOMS: atom_id res chain seq x y z
N MET A 1 17.07 22.58 11.21
CA MET A 1 16.35 23.07 10.03
C MET A 1 14.94 22.53 10.08
N ASP A 2 13.95 23.40 10.07
CA ASP A 2 12.56 22.97 9.96
C ASP A 2 12.27 22.52 8.53
N ASN A 3 11.43 21.51 8.38
CA ASN A 3 11.05 21.01 7.06
C ASN A 3 10.22 22.09 6.34
N GLU A 4 10.77 22.64 5.25
CA GLU A 4 10.18 23.76 4.50
C GLU A 4 8.77 23.46 3.99
N VAL A 5 8.50 22.20 3.62
CA VAL A 5 7.20 21.76 3.14
C VAL A 5 6.17 21.80 4.27
N ILE A 6 6.54 21.34 5.46
CA ILE A 6 5.66 21.38 6.64
C ILE A 6 5.31 22.83 6.99
N MET A 7 6.29 23.72 6.97
CA MET A 7 6.09 25.14 7.27
C MET A 7 5.19 25.83 6.24
N LYS A 8 5.36 25.55 4.95
CA LYS A 8 4.52 26.09 3.87
C LYS A 8 3.04 25.80 4.09
N PHE A 9 2.69 24.58 4.51
CA PHE A 9 1.29 24.20 4.72
C PHE A 9 0.73 24.73 6.05
N ARG A 10 1.53 24.73 7.13
CA ARG A 10 1.13 25.37 8.40
C ARG A 10 0.79 26.85 8.24
N ASN A 11 1.58 27.59 7.47
CA ASN A 11 1.33 29.01 7.18
C ASN A 11 0.03 29.25 6.39
N LYS A 12 -0.50 28.23 5.73
CA LYS A 12 -1.82 28.27 5.06
C LYS A 12 -2.99 27.90 5.99
N GLY A 13 -2.74 27.72 7.29
CA GLY A 13 -3.72 27.25 8.25
C GLY A 13 -4.01 25.74 8.15
N ILE A 14 -3.20 24.99 7.40
CA ILE A 14 -3.39 23.54 7.24
C ILE A 14 -2.72 22.82 8.41
N LYS A 15 -3.53 22.07 9.16
CA LYS A 15 -3.06 21.24 10.27
C LYS A 15 -2.28 20.05 9.73
N ILE A 16 -1.04 19.89 10.18
CA ILE A 16 -0.21 18.72 9.88
C ILE A 16 0.02 17.95 11.17
N GLU A 17 -0.39 16.69 11.19
CA GLU A 17 -0.20 15.76 12.29
C GLU A 17 0.64 14.57 11.84
N LYS A 18 1.44 14.02 12.75
CA LYS A 18 2.14 12.76 12.51
C LYS A 18 1.16 11.62 12.71
N THR A 19 1.10 10.72 11.74
CA THR A 19 0.37 9.46 11.86
C THR A 19 1.35 8.30 11.99
N LYS A 20 0.85 7.13 12.40
CA LYS A 20 1.62 5.90 12.38
C LYS A 20 2.13 5.63 10.96
N SER A 21 3.34 5.10 10.86
CA SER A 21 3.88 4.73 9.54
C SER A 21 3.09 3.57 8.95
N ARG A 22 3.10 3.42 7.61
CA ARG A 22 2.49 2.25 6.96
C ARG A 22 3.03 0.94 7.51
N HIS A 23 4.35 0.87 7.74
CA HIS A 23 5.00 -0.30 8.32
C HIS A 23 4.50 -0.57 9.75
N GLU A 24 4.39 0.45 10.58
CA GLU A 24 3.89 0.32 11.95
C GLU A 24 2.44 -0.17 11.98
N VAL A 25 1.57 0.41 11.14
CA VAL A 25 0.19 -0.03 11.00
C VAL A 25 0.14 -1.49 10.56
N PHE A 26 0.88 -1.85 9.53
CA PHE A 26 0.93 -3.21 8.99
C PHE A 26 1.40 -4.23 10.03
N SER A 27 2.54 -3.96 10.68
CA SER A 27 3.12 -4.86 11.68
C SER A 27 2.19 -5.03 12.88
N THR A 28 1.54 -3.95 13.34
CA THR A 28 0.57 -4.01 14.43
C THR A 28 -0.65 -4.85 14.05
N LEU A 29 -1.19 -4.66 12.84
CA LEU A 29 -2.34 -5.43 12.35
C LEU A 29 -1.99 -6.90 12.15
N TYR A 30 -0.84 -7.22 11.55
CA TYR A 30 -0.39 -8.59 11.39
C TYR A 30 -0.19 -9.32 12.72
N GLN A 31 0.41 -8.65 13.71
CA GLN A 31 0.63 -9.24 15.04
C GLN A 31 -0.69 -9.45 15.80
N SER A 32 -1.67 -8.57 15.60
CA SER A 32 -2.97 -8.68 16.30
C SER A 32 -3.92 -9.68 15.64
N ASP A 33 -3.96 -9.71 14.31
CA ASP A 33 -4.73 -10.68 13.54
C ASP A 33 -4.08 -10.88 12.15
N PRO A 34 -3.30 -11.97 11.98
CA PRO A 34 -2.67 -12.30 10.71
C PRO A 34 -3.65 -12.47 9.53
N SER A 35 -4.92 -12.80 9.81
CA SER A 35 -5.93 -13.05 8.78
C SER A 35 -6.43 -11.77 8.09
N LEU A 36 -6.30 -10.61 8.74
CA LEU A 36 -6.68 -9.30 8.18
C LEU A 36 -5.88 -8.91 6.93
N LEU A 37 -4.69 -9.48 6.76
CA LEU A 37 -3.87 -9.26 5.57
C LEU A 37 -4.20 -10.21 4.42
N GLY A 38 -4.95 -11.29 4.68
CA GLY A 38 -5.33 -12.28 3.66
C GLY A 38 -6.44 -11.81 2.72
N LEU A 39 -7.20 -10.77 3.07
CA LEU A 39 -8.39 -10.37 2.31
C LEU A 39 -8.06 -9.71 0.95
N GLN A 40 -6.84 -9.20 0.76
CA GLN A 40 -6.40 -8.64 -0.54
C GLN A 40 -5.72 -9.65 -1.46
N SER A 41 -5.33 -10.84 -0.97
CA SER A 41 -4.69 -11.85 -1.83
C SER A 41 -5.71 -12.51 -2.77
N ALA A 42 -6.97 -12.64 -2.33
CA ALA A 42 -8.04 -13.22 -3.15
C ALA A 42 -8.34 -12.38 -4.41
N SER A 43 -8.37 -11.05 -4.32
CA SER A 43 -8.62 -10.19 -5.51
C SER A 43 -7.40 -9.99 -6.40
N SER A 44 -6.20 -10.26 -5.88
CA SER A 44 -4.92 -10.07 -6.60
C SER A 44 -4.49 -11.34 -7.33
N ALA A 45 -4.82 -12.52 -6.81
CA ALA A 45 -4.59 -13.81 -7.45
C ALA A 45 -5.34 -13.92 -8.78
N ASP A 46 -6.60 -13.44 -8.83
CA ASP A 46 -7.42 -13.43 -10.06
C ASP A 46 -6.89 -12.48 -11.14
N ARG A 47 -6.13 -11.44 -10.77
CA ARG A 47 -5.51 -10.53 -11.75
C ARG A 47 -4.17 -11.05 -12.27
N LEU A 48 -3.42 -11.80 -11.46
CA LEU A 48 -2.14 -12.38 -11.87
C LEU A 48 -2.32 -13.60 -12.80
N SER A 49 -3.42 -14.35 -12.67
CA SER A 49 -3.74 -15.46 -13.57
C SER A 49 -4.05 -14.98 -14.99
N MET A 50 -4.70 -13.82 -15.16
CA MET A 50 -4.95 -13.22 -16.48
C MET A 50 -3.66 -12.80 -17.21
N ILE A 51 -2.66 -12.29 -16.47
CA ILE A 51 -1.39 -11.84 -17.07
C ILE A 51 -0.56 -13.05 -17.57
N GLN A 52 -0.60 -14.18 -16.86
CA GLN A 52 0.14 -15.39 -17.26
C GLN A 52 -0.43 -16.06 -18.52
N ILE A 53 -1.74 -15.93 -18.77
CA ILE A 53 -2.39 -16.51 -19.96
C ILE A 53 -1.97 -15.77 -21.24
N ASP A 54 -1.75 -14.46 -21.19
CA ASP A 54 -1.32 -13.68 -22.35
C ASP A 54 0.16 -13.92 -22.72
N GLU A 55 1.04 -14.20 -21.75
CA GLU A 55 2.45 -14.56 -22.03
C GLU A 55 2.59 -15.93 -22.71
N GLN A 56 1.78 -16.93 -22.33
CA GLN A 56 1.85 -18.26 -22.95
C GLN A 56 1.40 -18.26 -24.41
N LYS A 57 0.39 -17.45 -24.78
CA LYS A 57 -0.07 -17.34 -26.18
C LYS A 57 0.92 -16.66 -27.11
N MET A 58 1.82 -15.82 -26.59
CA MET A 58 2.85 -15.14 -27.37
C MET A 58 4.07 -16.02 -27.68
N ASN A 59 4.24 -17.14 -26.96
CA ASN A 59 5.33 -18.10 -27.15
C ASN A 59 4.96 -19.30 -28.04
N GLU A 60 3.72 -19.39 -28.52
CA GLU A 60 3.23 -20.45 -29.44
C GLU A 60 3.16 -20.00 -30.92
N LEU A 61 3.75 -18.85 -31.27
CA LEU A 61 3.86 -18.32 -32.65
C LEU A 61 5.30 -18.37 -33.18
#